data_AF-A0A0P9RKI2-F1
#
_entry.id   AF-A0A0P9RKI2-F1
#
_cell.length_a   1.000
_cell.length_b   1.000
_cell.length_c   1.000
_cell.angle_alpha   90.00
_cell.angle_beta   90.00
_cell.angle_gamma   90.00
#
_symmetry.space_group_name_H-M   'P 1'
#
loop_
_entity.id
_entity.type
_entity.pdbx_description
1 polymer ?
#
loop_
_entity_poly.entity_id
_entity_poly.type
_entity_poly.pdbx_seq_one_letter_code
_entity_poly.pdbx_strand_id
1 'polypeptide(L)'
;MQRPSRFRQIVASALLSAAMTGAAQAATVLKAPREVVWADFLGVNVQFQYFAPDIYQQQMSRLDELGLNWVRLTIHWPVIEPQKDHYALTELDAAMAAIKAHSYNTVAYLVGSAPFASSAPAGAKSRDQYPPTDFNVFAARMTALAQRYPQVNN
;
A
#
# COMPACT_ATOMS: atom_id res chain seq x y z
N MET A 1 77.02 22.78 -13.80
CA MET A 1 76.73 21.34 -13.64
C MET A 1 76.29 21.08 -12.21
N GLN A 2 74.98 21.06 -11.94
CA GLN A 2 74.41 20.61 -10.66
C GLN A 2 73.27 19.64 -10.99
N ARG A 3 73.45 18.37 -10.63
CA ARG A 3 72.44 17.33 -10.79
C ARG A 3 71.33 17.55 -9.76
N PRO A 4 70.07 17.76 -10.15
CA PRO A 4 68.99 17.76 -9.17
C PRO A 4 68.79 16.34 -8.62
N SER A 5 68.61 16.30 -7.30
CA SER A 5 68.46 15.12 -6.45
C SER A 5 67.32 14.20 -6.90
N ARG A 6 67.62 12.91 -7.07
CA ARG A 6 66.67 11.81 -7.34
C ARG A 6 65.56 11.68 -6.28
N PHE A 7 65.68 12.37 -5.14
CA PHE A 7 64.71 12.31 -4.04
C PHE A 7 63.39 13.04 -4.37
N ARG A 8 63.42 14.09 -5.20
CA ARG A 8 62.19 14.81 -5.61
C ARG A 8 61.34 14.05 -6.63
N GLN A 9 61.91 13.09 -7.34
CA GLN A 9 61.17 12.27 -8.32
C GLN A 9 60.39 11.13 -7.67
N ILE A 10 60.79 10.64 -6.50
CA ILE A 10 60.11 9.51 -5.83
C ILE A 10 58.84 9.99 -5.10
N VAL A 11 58.83 11.19 -4.53
CA VAL A 11 57.66 11.73 -3.79
C VAL A 11 56.52 12.14 -4.74
N ALA A 12 56.83 12.64 -5.94
CA ALA A 12 55.82 13.02 -6.92
C ALA A 12 55.06 11.80 -7.50
N SER A 13 55.73 10.65 -7.63
CA SER A 13 55.11 9.43 -8.15
C SER A 13 54.22 8.70 -7.13
N ALA A 14 54.45 8.91 -5.83
CA ALA A 14 53.63 8.29 -4.78
C ALA A 14 52.29 9.02 -4.56
N LEU A 15 52.24 10.34 -4.80
CA LEU A 15 51.03 11.15 -4.61
C LEU A 15 50.04 11.06 -5.79
N LEU A 16 50.49 10.71 -7.00
CA LEU A 16 49.58 10.51 -8.14
C LEU A 16 48.83 9.16 -8.07
N SER A 17 49.40 8.14 -7.43
CA SER A 17 48.77 6.81 -7.32
C SER A 17 47.67 6.75 -6.25
N ALA A 18 47.67 7.67 -5.29
CA ALA A 18 46.66 7.72 -4.22
C ALA A 18 45.37 8.47 -4.61
N ALA A 19 45.36 9.19 -5.73
CA ALA A 19 44.20 9.97 -6.18
C ALA A 19 43.20 9.17 -7.04
N MET A 20 43.54 7.93 -7.43
CA MET A 20 42.74 7.12 -8.36
C MET A 20 42.08 5.88 -7.73
N THR A 21 42.27 5.64 -6.43
CA THR A 21 41.56 4.58 -5.68
C THR A 21 40.29 5.12 -5.02
N GLY A 22 39.56 5.98 -5.71
CA GLY A 22 38.13 6.11 -5.44
C GLY A 22 37.50 4.82 -5.95
N ALA A 23 37.07 3.93 -5.06
CA ALA A 23 36.27 2.78 -5.47
C ALA A 23 35.08 3.33 -6.27
N ALA A 24 35.10 3.14 -7.59
CA ALA A 24 33.94 3.39 -8.41
C ALA A 24 32.87 2.43 -7.90
N GLN A 25 32.00 2.91 -7.01
CA GLN A 25 30.76 2.21 -6.70
C GLN A 25 30.03 2.12 -8.03
N ALA A 26 30.03 0.93 -8.63
CA ALA A 26 29.23 0.64 -9.79
C ALA A 26 27.80 0.97 -9.41
N ALA A 27 27.30 2.10 -9.92
CA ALA A 27 25.92 2.47 -9.72
C ALA A 27 25.07 1.31 -10.27
N THR A 28 24.17 0.78 -9.45
CA THR A 28 23.21 -0.21 -9.95
C THR A 28 22.32 0.53 -10.94
N VAL A 29 22.55 0.32 -12.24
CA VAL A 29 21.77 0.97 -13.29
C VAL A 29 20.45 0.24 -13.42
N LEU A 30 19.38 0.90 -12.97
CA LEU A 30 18.02 0.41 -13.15
C LEU A 30 17.44 0.98 -14.44
N LYS A 31 16.93 0.10 -15.30
CA LYS A 31 16.18 0.47 -16.50
C LYS A 31 14.81 -0.18 -16.42
N ALA A 32 13.75 0.62 -16.41
CA ALA A 32 12.39 0.12 -16.43
C ALA A 32 12.14 -0.67 -17.74
N PRO A 33 11.45 -1.82 -17.69
CA PRO A 33 11.16 -2.62 -18.87
C PRO A 33 10.07 -2.00 -19.76
N ARG A 34 9.34 -1.01 -19.24
CA ARG A 34 8.27 -0.27 -19.93
C ARG A 34 8.15 1.15 -19.36
N GLU A 35 7.41 1.99 -20.06
CA GLU A 35 7.01 3.31 -19.58
C GLU A 35 6.20 3.21 -18.27
N VAL A 36 6.37 4.21 -17.41
CA VAL A 36 5.66 4.35 -16.14
C VAL A 36 4.82 5.62 -16.21
N VAL A 37 3.50 5.45 -16.28
CA VAL A 37 2.53 6.50 -16.00
C VAL A 37 2.16 6.39 -14.53
N TRP A 38 2.55 7.37 -13.71
CA TRP A 38 2.39 7.28 -12.25
C TRP A 38 0.94 7.06 -11.82
N ALA A 39 0.00 7.73 -12.48
CA ALA A 39 -1.44 7.56 -12.25
C ALA A 39 -1.91 6.11 -12.41
N ASP A 40 -1.26 5.32 -13.29
CA ASP A 40 -1.64 3.94 -13.59
C ASP A 40 -0.77 2.89 -12.86
N PHE A 41 0.33 3.33 -12.23
CA PHE A 41 1.32 2.46 -11.61
C PHE A 41 1.35 2.56 -10.09
N LEU A 42 1.16 3.76 -9.55
CA LEU A 42 1.29 4.04 -8.12
C LEU A 42 -0.09 4.20 -7.49
N GLY A 43 -0.45 3.20 -6.69
CA GLY A 43 -1.61 3.27 -5.79
C GLY A 43 -1.22 3.40 -4.33
N VAL A 44 -2.17 3.81 -3.49
CA VAL A 44 -1.98 3.96 -2.05
C VAL A 44 -2.93 3.05 -1.27
N ASN A 45 -2.49 2.56 -0.10
CA ASN A 45 -3.40 1.88 0.83
C ASN A 45 -4.19 2.92 1.61
N VAL A 46 -5.49 2.70 1.78
CA VAL A 46 -6.40 3.66 2.42
C VAL A 46 -7.30 2.98 3.44
N GLN A 47 -7.76 3.76 4.42
CA GLN A 47 -8.67 3.32 5.47
C GLN A 47 -9.76 4.38 5.70
N PHE A 48 -10.30 4.95 4.63
CA PHE A 48 -11.18 6.11 4.68
C PHE A 48 -12.39 5.92 5.60
N GLN A 49 -12.97 4.71 5.64
CA GLN A 49 -14.13 4.38 6.48
C GLN A 49 -13.85 4.43 7.99
N TYR A 50 -12.59 4.61 8.42
CA TYR A 50 -12.21 4.77 9.83
C TYR A 50 -11.98 6.23 10.24
N PHE A 51 -12.12 7.16 9.30
CA PHE A 51 -11.97 8.59 9.56
C PHE A 51 -13.30 9.32 9.41
N ALA A 52 -13.42 10.47 10.07
CA ALA A 52 -14.52 11.38 9.83
C ALA A 52 -14.49 11.89 8.36
N PRO A 53 -15.66 12.24 7.77
CA PRO A 53 -15.73 12.65 6.37
C PRO A 53 -14.80 13.77 5.96
N ASP A 54 -14.70 14.83 6.75
CA ASP A 54 -13.80 15.96 6.51
C ASP A 54 -12.33 15.52 6.41
N ILE A 55 -11.91 14.56 7.25
CA ILE A 55 -10.55 14.06 7.28
C ILE A 55 -10.22 13.23 6.05
N TYR A 56 -11.06 12.24 5.68
CA TYR A 56 -10.76 11.46 4.49
C TYR A 56 -10.92 12.29 3.21
N GLN A 57 -11.84 13.26 3.17
CA GLN A 57 -11.96 14.18 2.03
C GLN A 57 -10.68 15.00 1.83
N GLN A 58 -10.06 15.46 2.92
CA GLN A 58 -8.76 16.11 2.84
C GLN A 58 -7.67 15.17 2.31
N GLN A 59 -7.65 13.90 2.74
CA GLN A 59 -6.72 12.90 2.22
C GLN A 59 -6.91 12.66 0.73
N MET A 60 -8.17 12.57 0.26
CA MET A 60 -8.51 12.42 -1.15
C MET A 60 -8.03 13.62 -1.97
N SER A 61 -8.29 14.85 -1.52
CA SER A 61 -7.77 16.06 -2.19
C SER A 61 -6.24 16.04 -2.33
N ARG A 62 -5.50 15.54 -1.33
CA ARG A 62 -4.03 15.40 -1.44
C ARG A 62 -3.62 14.34 -2.44
N LEU A 63 -4.39 13.25 -2.56
CA LEU A 63 -4.15 12.22 -3.57
C LEU A 63 -4.40 12.76 -4.99
N ASP A 64 -5.45 13.57 -5.15
CA ASP A 64 -5.80 14.24 -6.41
C ASP A 64 -4.70 15.23 -6.84
N GLU A 65 -4.16 16.02 -5.90
CA GLU A 65 -3.04 16.94 -6.13
C GLU A 65 -1.78 16.22 -6.61
N LEU A 66 -1.58 14.95 -6.25
CA LEU A 66 -0.48 14.10 -6.74
C LEU A 66 -0.77 13.49 -8.12
N GLY A 67 -2.00 13.63 -8.63
CA GLY A 67 -2.45 13.00 -9.88
C GLY A 67 -2.55 11.48 -9.80
N LEU A 68 -2.77 10.92 -8.60
CA LEU A 68 -2.93 9.47 -8.38
C LEU A 68 -4.42 9.12 -8.24
N ASN A 69 -4.80 7.93 -8.69
CA ASN A 69 -6.21 7.51 -8.67
C ASN A 69 -6.44 6.06 -8.24
N TRP A 70 -5.39 5.31 -7.88
CA TRP A 70 -5.53 3.92 -7.40
C TRP A 70 -5.52 3.85 -5.88
N VAL A 71 -6.57 3.27 -5.30
CA VAL A 71 -6.68 3.05 -3.85
C VAL A 71 -6.90 1.57 -3.52
N ARG A 72 -6.21 1.10 -2.48
CA ARG A 72 -6.40 -0.23 -1.90
C ARG A 72 -7.09 -0.12 -0.54
N LEU A 73 -8.35 -0.55 -0.47
CA LEU A 73 -9.22 -0.42 0.69
C LEU A 73 -9.28 -1.73 1.50
N THR A 74 -8.94 -1.65 2.78
CA THR A 74 -9.12 -2.76 3.72
C THR A 74 -10.54 -2.79 4.26
N ILE A 75 -11.22 -3.94 4.21
CA ILE A 75 -12.52 -4.16 4.87
C ILE A 75 -12.34 -5.27 5.91
N HIS A 76 -12.63 -4.97 7.18
CA HIS A 76 -12.62 -5.98 8.24
C HIS A 76 -14.02 -6.56 8.41
N TRP A 77 -14.21 -7.85 8.15
CA TRP A 77 -15.50 -8.52 8.33
C TRP A 77 -16.11 -8.29 9.73
N PRO A 78 -15.38 -8.44 10.86
CA PRO A 78 -15.98 -8.21 12.18
C PRO A 78 -16.48 -6.78 12.41
N VAL A 79 -16.01 -5.80 11.64
CA VAL A 79 -16.45 -4.41 11.74
C VAL A 79 -17.77 -4.23 10.99
N ILE A 80 -17.86 -4.75 9.76
CA ILE A 80 -19.06 -4.58 8.92
C ILE A 80 -20.20 -5.54 9.27
N GLU A 81 -19.91 -6.61 10.01
CA GLU A 81 -20.89 -7.61 10.46
C GLU A 81 -20.49 -8.16 11.84
N PRO A 82 -20.63 -7.36 12.90
CA PRO A 82 -20.24 -7.76 14.26
C PRO A 82 -21.11 -8.89 14.82
N GLN A 83 -22.36 -9.00 14.35
CA GLN A 83 -23.29 -10.08 14.66
C GLN A 83 -23.87 -10.63 13.36
N LYS A 84 -24.18 -11.93 13.33
CA LYS A 84 -24.66 -12.61 12.13
C LYS A 84 -25.88 -11.89 11.55
N ASP A 85 -25.79 -11.52 10.28
CA ASP A 85 -26.85 -10.83 9.51
C ASP A 85 -27.21 -9.42 10.05
N HIS A 86 -26.41 -8.86 10.97
CA HIS A 86 -26.49 -7.48 11.43
C HIS A 86 -25.32 -6.67 10.87
N TYR A 87 -25.61 -5.89 9.84
CA TYR A 87 -24.61 -5.14 9.08
C TYR A 87 -24.41 -3.72 9.60
N ALA A 88 -23.15 -3.34 9.81
CA ALA A 88 -22.72 -1.98 10.12
C ALA A 88 -21.95 -1.42 8.91
N LEU A 89 -22.71 -0.95 7.90
CA LEU A 89 -22.15 -0.54 6.61
C LEU A 89 -22.12 0.97 6.37
N THR A 90 -22.71 1.78 7.26
CA THR A 90 -22.89 3.23 7.05
C THR A 90 -21.60 3.94 6.67
N GLU A 91 -20.51 3.71 7.40
CA GLU A 91 -19.22 4.35 7.20
C GLU A 91 -18.53 3.85 5.94
N LEU A 92 -18.68 2.55 5.64
CA LEU A 92 -18.17 1.96 4.41
C LEU A 92 -18.93 2.50 3.19
N ASP A 93 -20.26 2.61 3.26
CA ASP A 93 -21.10 3.17 2.21
C ASP A 93 -20.70 4.61 1.89
N ALA A 94 -20.51 5.42 2.94
CA ALA A 94 -20.08 6.81 2.79
C ALA A 94 -18.69 6.92 2.13
N ALA A 95 -17.72 6.12 2.59
CA ALA A 95 -16.39 6.08 2.00
C ALA A 95 -16.42 5.61 0.54
N MET A 96 -17.19 4.57 0.21
CA MET A 96 -17.32 4.05 -1.15
C MET A 96 -18.03 5.03 -2.10
N ALA A 97 -18.98 5.81 -1.60
CA ALA A 97 -19.60 6.90 -2.35
C ALA A 97 -18.61 8.04 -2.63
N ALA A 98 -17.79 8.41 -1.65
CA ALA A 98 -16.74 9.41 -1.83
C ALA A 98 -15.65 8.94 -2.83
N ILE A 99 -15.15 7.71 -2.69
CA ILE A 99 -14.24 7.07 -3.65
C ILE A 99 -14.78 7.17 -5.08
N LYS A 100 -16.08 6.86 -5.27
CA LYS A 100 -16.74 6.97 -6.57
C LYS A 100 -16.78 8.41 -7.07
N ALA A 101 -17.07 9.39 -6.21
CA ALA A 101 -17.12 10.80 -6.58
C ALA A 101 -15.75 11.35 -7.04
N HIS A 102 -14.66 10.86 -6.44
CA HIS A 102 -13.28 11.18 -6.86
C HIS A 102 -12.79 10.36 -8.06
N SER A 103 -13.62 9.45 -8.61
CA SER A 103 -13.26 8.59 -9.75
C SER A 103 -12.02 7.72 -9.50
N TYR A 104 -11.84 7.23 -8.29
CA TYR A 104 -10.72 6.33 -7.97
C TYR A 104 -10.96 4.90 -8.45
N ASN A 105 -9.91 4.32 -9.04
CA ASN A 105 -9.78 2.89 -9.25
C ASN A 105 -9.57 2.20 -7.91
N THR A 106 -10.41 1.22 -7.58
CA THR A 106 -10.44 0.65 -6.23
C THR A 106 -10.18 -0.84 -6.23
N VAL A 107 -9.22 -1.28 -5.41
CA VAL A 107 -9.05 -2.68 -5.04
C VAL A 107 -9.43 -2.84 -3.58
N ALA A 108 -10.59 -3.44 -3.33
CA ALA A 108 -11.03 -3.76 -1.98
C ALA A 108 -10.62 -5.20 -1.61
N TYR A 109 -10.26 -5.42 -0.34
CA TYR A 109 -10.06 -6.77 0.18
C TYR A 109 -10.77 -6.93 1.53
N LEU A 110 -11.43 -8.09 1.68
CA LEU A 110 -12.08 -8.49 2.93
C LEU A 110 -11.09 -9.33 3.75
N VAL A 111 -10.96 -9.02 5.03
CA VAL A 111 -10.09 -9.76 5.95
C VAL A 111 -10.71 -9.91 7.33
N GLY A 112 -10.21 -10.88 8.06
CA GLY A 112 -10.65 -11.22 9.40
C GLY A 112 -11.97 -11.98 9.40
N SER A 113 -12.14 -12.87 10.36
CA SER A 113 -13.42 -13.56 10.56
C SER A 113 -14.32 -12.78 11.49
N ALA A 114 -15.61 -12.64 11.13
CA ALA A 114 -16.61 -12.13 12.06
C ALA A 114 -16.72 -13.03 13.31
N PRO A 115 -17.11 -12.51 14.49
CA PRO A 115 -17.07 -13.28 15.74
C PRO A 115 -17.86 -14.59 15.71
N PHE A 116 -18.98 -14.61 14.97
CA PHE A 116 -19.87 -15.76 14.80
C PHE A 116 -19.36 -16.79 13.78
N ALA A 117 -18.43 -16.41 12.91
CA ALA A 117 -17.88 -17.27 11.86
C ALA A 117 -16.46 -17.75 12.17
N SER A 118 -15.77 -17.14 13.13
CA SER A 118 -14.38 -17.45 13.45
C SER A 118 -14.20 -18.85 14.05
N SER A 119 -13.14 -19.55 13.61
CA SER A 119 -12.67 -20.80 14.22
C SER A 119 -11.90 -20.62 15.54
N ALA A 120 -11.79 -19.39 16.05
CA ALA A 120 -11.05 -19.09 17.26
C ALA A 120 -11.64 -19.81 18.49
N PRO A 121 -10.78 -20.43 19.34
CA PRO A 121 -11.23 -21.05 20.58
C PRO A 121 -11.86 -20.03 21.53
N ALA A 122 -12.68 -20.51 22.47
CA ALA A 122 -13.28 -19.66 23.50
C ALA A 122 -12.19 -18.91 24.28
N GLY A 123 -12.40 -17.61 24.53
CA GLY A 123 -11.45 -16.76 25.25
C GLY A 123 -10.23 -16.28 24.46
N ALA A 124 -10.08 -16.63 23.18
CA ALA A 124 -9.03 -16.07 22.33
C ALA A 124 -9.18 -14.54 22.21
N LYS A 125 -8.08 -13.80 22.38
CA LYS A 125 -8.07 -12.32 22.30
C LYS A 125 -8.19 -11.79 20.88
N SER A 126 -7.60 -12.48 19.90
CA SER A 126 -7.55 -12.06 18.49
C SER A 126 -8.40 -12.97 17.61
N ARG A 127 -9.71 -13.03 17.88
CA ARG A 127 -10.62 -13.97 17.22
C ARG A 127 -10.70 -13.75 15.71
N ASP A 128 -10.56 -12.52 15.26
CA ASP A 128 -10.60 -12.13 13.85
C ASP A 128 -9.42 -12.67 13.04
N GLN A 129 -8.28 -12.97 13.68
CA GLN A 129 -7.09 -13.51 13.01
C GLN A 129 -7.20 -15.01 12.68
N TYR A 130 -8.23 -15.69 13.18
CA TYR A 130 -8.52 -17.07 12.84
C TYR A 130 -9.38 -17.13 11.57
N PRO A 131 -9.21 -18.15 10.72
CA PRO A 131 -10.03 -18.32 9.53
C PRO A 131 -11.50 -18.63 9.90
N PRO A 132 -12.44 -18.44 8.98
CA PRO A 132 -13.82 -18.80 9.21
C PRO A 132 -13.97 -20.32 9.29
N THR A 133 -14.93 -20.80 10.08
CA THR A 133 -15.27 -22.23 10.16
C THR A 133 -15.89 -22.76 8.87
N ASP A 134 -16.51 -21.88 8.07
CA ASP A 134 -17.05 -22.19 6.75
C ASP A 134 -16.67 -21.09 5.75
N PHE A 135 -15.85 -21.46 4.76
CA PHE A 135 -15.40 -20.54 3.72
C PHE A 135 -16.50 -20.08 2.77
N ASN A 136 -17.61 -20.83 2.64
CA ASN A 136 -18.74 -20.41 1.81
C ASN A 136 -19.43 -19.17 2.39
N VAL A 137 -19.47 -19.03 3.73
CA VAL A 137 -20.02 -17.84 4.38
C VAL A 137 -19.15 -16.63 4.03
N PHE A 138 -17.83 -16.76 4.10
CA PHE A 138 -16.90 -15.68 3.70
C PHE A 138 -17.07 -15.31 2.22
N ALA A 139 -17.12 -16.29 1.32
CA ALA A 139 -17.33 -16.07 -0.11
C ALA A 139 -18.67 -15.38 -0.41
N ALA A 140 -19.74 -15.76 0.29
CA ALA A 140 -21.03 -15.11 0.17
C ALA A 140 -20.97 -13.63 0.59
N ARG A 141 -20.21 -13.29 1.63
CA ARG A 141 -20.00 -11.88 2.03
C ARG A 141 -19.17 -11.10 1.02
N MET A 142 -18.11 -11.68 0.46
CA MET A 142 -17.38 -11.06 -0.64
C MET A 142 -18.29 -10.78 -1.84
N THR A 143 -19.15 -11.74 -2.19
CA THR A 143 -20.11 -11.61 -3.30
C THR A 143 -21.12 -10.49 -3.03
N ALA A 144 -21.68 -10.44 -1.82
CA ALA A 144 -22.62 -9.39 -1.43
C ALA A 144 -21.98 -7.99 -1.49
N LEU A 145 -20.73 -7.84 -1.04
CA LEU A 145 -19.99 -6.59 -1.13
C LEU A 145 -19.72 -6.17 -2.59
N ALA A 146 -19.30 -7.12 -3.44
CA ALA A 146 -19.08 -6.85 -4.86
C ALA A 146 -20.37 -6.42 -5.59
N GLN A 147 -21.51 -7.02 -5.25
CA GLN A 147 -22.82 -6.61 -5.76
C GLN A 147 -23.25 -5.23 -5.24
N ARG A 148 -22.98 -4.94 -3.96
CA ARG A 148 -23.32 -3.67 -3.33
C ARG A 148 -22.51 -2.50 -3.89
N TYR A 149 -21.25 -2.73 -4.21
CA TYR A 149 -20.31 -1.72 -4.70
C TYR A 149 -19.84 -2.04 -6.13
N PRO A 150 -20.72 -1.93 -7.13
CA PRO A 150 -20.39 -2.29 -8.51
C PRO A 150 -19.27 -1.44 -9.10
N GLN A 151 -18.95 -0.27 -8.53
CA GLN A 151 -17.82 0.56 -8.97
C GLN A 151 -16.43 -0.08 -8.71
N VAL A 152 -16.37 -1.15 -7.93
CA VAL A 152 -15.12 -1.93 -7.70
C VAL A 152 -14.90 -2.93 -8.84
N ASN A 153 -15.93 -3.24 -9.62
CA ASN A 153 -15.78 -4.00 -10.85
C ASN A 153 -15.34 -3.02 -11.94
N ASN A 154 -14.06 -3.07 -12.29
CA ASN A 154 -13.52 -2.38 -13.45
C ASN A 154 -14.28 -2.77 -14.73
#